data_AF-A0A0F8YIS3-F1
#
_entry.id   AF-A0A0F8YIS3-F1
#
_cell.length_a   1.000
_cell.length_b   1.000
_cell.length_c   1.000
_cell.angle_alpha   90.00
_cell.angle_beta   90.00
_cell.angle_gamma   90.00
#
_symmetry.space_group_name_H-M   'P 1'
#
loop_
_entity.id
_entity.type
_entity.pdbx_description
1 polymer ?
#
loop_
_entity_poly.entity_id
_entity_poly.type
_entity_poly.pdbx_seq_one_letter_code
_entity_poly.pdbx_strand_id
1 'polypeptide(L)'
;KHAGFGMNRDEAIYWGAELDSNGNRITYNHKYRVEGVDLDTRWWCLSVNRDGFFILNQFDRYSFSNTDVKRKTDGSWVIKLSTEEQPGNWIPLGDQTGHFRITLRCYNPKPSMIENSESANLPQIIRED
;
A
#
# COMPACT_ATOMS: atom_id res chain seq x y z
N LYS A 1 -34.54 3.61 0.13
CA LYS A 1 -33.69 2.48 0.57
C LYS A 1 -32.24 2.87 0.27
N HIS A 2 -31.51 3.41 1.25
CA HIS A 2 -30.10 3.79 1.07
C HIS A 2 -29.25 2.59 1.45
N ALA A 3 -28.67 1.92 0.46
CA ALA A 3 -27.73 0.84 0.64
C ALA A 3 -26.39 1.28 0.03
N GLY A 4 -25.37 1.42 0.87
CA GLY A 4 -23.98 1.61 0.49
C GLY A 4 -23.36 2.93 0.97
N PHE A 5 -22.52 2.87 2.00
CA PHE A 5 -21.58 3.94 2.40
C PHE A 5 -20.38 4.01 1.44
N GLY A 6 -20.64 3.98 0.13
CA GLY A 6 -19.59 4.19 -0.88
C GLY A 6 -19.24 5.67 -0.91
N MET A 7 -18.05 6.02 -0.44
CA MET A 7 -17.50 7.36 -0.61
C MET A 7 -17.41 7.67 -2.11
N ASN A 8 -17.79 8.89 -2.50
CA ASN A 8 -17.59 9.34 -3.88
C ASN A 8 -16.09 9.47 -4.16
N ARG A 9 -15.66 9.37 -5.43
CA ARG A 9 -14.22 9.47 -5.81
C ARG A 9 -13.57 10.77 -5.33
N ASP A 10 -14.35 11.84 -5.20
CA ASP A 10 -13.92 13.13 -4.66
C ASP A 10 -13.50 13.04 -3.18
N GLU A 11 -13.94 12.01 -2.48
CA GLU A 11 -13.64 11.77 -1.07
C GLU A 11 -12.53 10.74 -0.88
N ALA A 12 -12.47 9.68 -1.70
CA ALA A 12 -11.39 8.69 -1.66
C ALA A 12 -11.17 7.93 -2.98
N ILE A 13 -9.91 7.60 -3.26
CA ILE A 13 -9.51 6.67 -4.33
C ILE A 13 -8.74 5.49 -3.71
N TYR A 14 -9.02 4.29 -4.22
CA TYR A 14 -8.43 3.04 -3.76
C TYR A 14 -7.76 2.32 -4.92
N TRP A 15 -6.49 1.95 -4.74
CA TRP A 15 -5.80 1.02 -5.62
C TRP A 15 -5.47 -0.24 -4.83
N GLY A 16 -5.63 -1.39 -5.48
CA GLY A 16 -5.23 -2.65 -4.90
C GLY A 16 -4.44 -3.48 -5.90
N ALA A 17 -3.30 -4.00 -5.46
CA ALA A 17 -2.39 -4.79 -6.27
C ALA A 17 -2.24 -6.20 -5.69
N GLU A 18 -2.32 -7.19 -6.58
CA GLU A 18 -2.03 -8.59 -6.29
C GLU A 18 -0.85 -9.11 -7.11
N LEU A 19 -0.33 -8.28 -8.01
CA LEU A 19 0.83 -8.55 -8.85
C LEU A 19 1.92 -7.52 -8.53
N ASP A 20 3.17 -7.95 -8.59
CA ASP A 20 4.32 -7.04 -8.55
C ASP A 20 4.51 -6.34 -9.91
N SER A 21 5.45 -5.39 -9.99
CA SER A 21 5.74 -4.60 -11.20
C SER A 21 6.19 -5.44 -12.39
N ASN A 22 6.59 -6.70 -12.17
CA ASN A 22 6.95 -7.66 -13.23
C ASN A 22 5.78 -8.58 -13.62
N GLY A 23 4.59 -8.38 -13.04
CA GLY A 23 3.40 -9.17 -13.30
C GLY A 23 3.33 -10.50 -12.54
N ASN A 24 4.24 -10.76 -11.61
CA ASN A 24 4.21 -12.00 -10.82
C ASN A 24 3.27 -11.86 -9.63
N ARG A 25 2.59 -12.94 -9.25
CA ARG A 25 1.70 -12.95 -8.08
C ARG A 25 2.45 -12.61 -6.81
N ILE A 26 1.86 -11.72 -6.00
CA ILE A 26 2.35 -11.36 -4.66
C ILE A 26 2.00 -12.46 -3.66
N THR A 27 3.00 -13.00 -2.97
CA THR A 27 2.85 -14.15 -2.07
C THR A 27 3.74 -14.05 -0.83
N TYR A 28 3.38 -14.73 0.26
CA TYR A 28 4.08 -14.60 1.55
C TYR A 28 5.52 -15.10 1.59
N ASN A 29 5.92 -15.94 0.63
CA ASN A 29 7.24 -16.57 0.56
C ASN A 29 8.32 -15.67 -0.05
N HIS A 30 7.98 -14.44 -0.45
CA HIS A 30 8.88 -13.49 -1.08
C HIS A 30 8.96 -12.19 -0.30
N LYS A 31 10.09 -11.49 -0.46
CA LYS A 31 10.28 -10.13 0.06
C LYS A 31 9.90 -9.11 -0.99
N TYR A 32 9.14 -8.10 -0.59
CA TYR A 32 8.76 -7.00 -1.47
C TYR A 32 9.17 -5.66 -0.88
N ARG A 33 9.48 -4.75 -1.80
CA ARG A 33 9.71 -3.35 -1.52
C ARG A 33 8.75 -2.53 -2.35
N VAL A 34 7.97 -1.70 -1.68
CA VAL A 34 7.08 -0.73 -2.30
C VAL A 34 7.75 0.63 -2.26
N GLU A 35 7.94 1.25 -3.41
CA GLU A 35 8.60 2.54 -3.56
C GLU A 35 7.64 3.58 -4.11
N GLY A 36 7.67 4.78 -3.54
CA GLY A 36 6.89 5.89 -4.07
C GLY A 36 7.36 7.25 -3.57
N VAL A 37 6.63 8.25 -3.99
CA VAL A 37 6.68 9.62 -3.45
C VAL A 37 5.31 9.95 -2.86
N ASP A 38 5.19 11.07 -2.16
CA ASP A 38 3.87 11.52 -1.70
C ASP A 38 2.94 11.78 -2.89
N LEU A 39 1.74 11.23 -2.80
CA LEU A 39 0.68 11.40 -3.80
C LEU A 39 -0.04 12.73 -3.57
N ASP A 40 -0.63 13.29 -4.62
CA ASP A 40 -1.31 14.59 -4.56
C ASP A 40 -2.70 14.48 -3.91
N THR A 41 -2.69 14.16 -2.62
CA THR A 41 -3.85 13.90 -1.77
C THR A 41 -3.59 14.43 -0.36
N ARG A 42 -4.65 14.71 0.41
CA ARG A 42 -4.48 15.16 1.80
C ARG A 42 -3.82 14.11 2.68
N TRP A 43 -4.27 12.86 2.54
CA TRP A 43 -3.78 11.74 3.34
C TRP A 43 -3.78 10.45 2.54
N TRP A 44 -2.73 9.67 2.66
CA TRP A 44 -2.67 8.33 2.07
C TRP A 44 -2.22 7.30 3.11
N CYS A 45 -2.68 6.06 2.94
CA CYS A 45 -2.15 4.90 3.63
C CYS A 45 -1.95 3.71 2.69
N LEU A 46 -0.87 2.96 2.92
CA LEU A 46 -0.58 1.68 2.31
C LEU A 46 -0.71 0.59 3.36
N SER A 47 -1.50 -0.44 3.04
CA SER A 47 -1.78 -1.57 3.92
C SER A 47 -1.66 -2.88 3.18
N VAL A 48 -1.45 -3.96 3.91
CA VAL A 48 -1.55 -5.33 3.39
C VAL A 48 -2.77 -6.00 3.99
N ASN A 49 -3.52 -6.73 3.15
CA ASN A 49 -4.68 -7.47 3.58
C ASN A 49 -4.79 -8.80 2.85
N ARG A 50 -5.52 -9.72 3.48
CA ARG A 50 -5.92 -11.00 2.92
C ARG A 50 -7.41 -11.12 3.11
N ASP A 51 -8.14 -11.41 2.02
CA ASP A 51 -9.60 -11.59 2.05
C ASP A 51 -10.34 -10.40 2.70
N GLY A 52 -9.78 -9.18 2.58
CA GLY A 52 -10.34 -7.95 3.16
C GLY A 52 -9.96 -7.68 4.63
N PHE A 53 -9.21 -8.58 5.28
CA PHE A 53 -8.77 -8.44 6.67
C PHE A 53 -7.27 -8.14 6.78
N PHE A 54 -6.88 -7.43 7.83
CA PHE A 54 -5.46 -7.23 8.12
C PHE A 54 -4.77 -8.54 8.47
N ILE A 55 -3.50 -8.62 8.07
CA ILE A 55 -2.65 -9.76 8.39
C ILE A 55 -2.10 -9.55 9.79
N LEU A 56 -2.58 -10.35 10.74
CA LEU A 56 -2.14 -10.29 12.13
C LEU A 56 -0.63 -10.51 12.24
N ASN A 57 0.01 -9.69 13.06
CA ASN A 57 1.43 -9.82 13.38
C ASN A 57 1.72 -9.34 14.80
N GLN A 58 2.81 -9.83 15.37
CA GLN A 58 3.21 -9.56 16.75
C GLN A 58 3.60 -8.09 17.04
N PHE A 59 3.74 -7.26 16.00
CA PHE A 59 4.15 -5.87 16.11
C PHE A 59 2.96 -4.89 15.99
N ASP A 60 1.74 -5.40 15.84
CA ASP A 60 0.51 -4.60 15.67
C ASP A 60 0.64 -3.55 14.55
N ARG A 61 1.36 -3.90 13.47
CA ARG A 61 1.68 -2.99 12.38
C ARG A 61 1.11 -3.49 11.06
N TYR A 62 0.09 -2.80 10.55
CA TYR A 62 -0.68 -3.25 9.38
C TYR A 62 -0.59 -2.31 8.19
N SER A 63 -0.10 -1.10 8.40
CA SER A 63 -0.01 -0.06 7.38
C SER A 63 1.07 0.95 7.71
N PHE A 64 1.44 1.72 6.69
CA PHE A 64 2.07 3.03 6.83
C PHE A 64 1.22 4.08 6.13
N SER A 65 1.37 5.32 6.55
CA SER A 65 0.70 6.49 6.01
C SER A 65 1.68 7.62 5.77
N ASN A 66 1.21 8.68 5.12
CA ASN A 66 2.03 9.87 4.94
C ASN A 66 2.44 10.53 6.28
N THR A 67 1.79 10.19 7.40
CA THR A 67 2.07 10.72 8.74
C THR A 67 3.26 10.04 9.41
N ASP A 68 3.43 8.74 9.24
CA ASP A 68 4.38 7.91 10.01
C ASP A 68 5.45 7.22 9.14
N VAL A 69 5.29 7.25 7.81
CA VAL A 69 6.33 6.76 6.90
C VAL A 69 7.60 7.61 7.01
N LYS A 70 8.73 6.94 7.23
CA LYS A 70 10.04 7.58 7.14
C LYS A 70 10.41 7.79 5.68
N ARG A 71 10.69 9.04 5.32
CA ARG A 71 11.11 9.43 3.97
C ARG A 71 12.64 9.50 3.87
N LYS A 72 13.15 9.31 2.66
CA LYS A 72 14.52 9.63 2.27
C LYS A 72 14.67 11.16 2.11
N THR A 73 15.90 11.62 1.92
CA THR A 73 16.23 13.04 1.74
C THR A 73 15.62 13.67 0.49
N ASP A 74 15.35 12.87 -0.54
CA ASP A 74 14.70 13.30 -1.79
C ASP A 74 13.16 13.31 -1.71
N GLY A 75 12.59 13.03 -0.53
CA GLY A 75 11.14 12.95 -0.31
C GLY A 75 10.51 11.63 -0.73
N SER A 76 11.27 10.72 -1.36
CA SER A 76 10.78 9.36 -1.65
C SER A 76 10.67 8.54 -0.37
N TRP A 77 9.84 7.51 -0.41
CA TRP A 77 9.67 6.56 0.67
C TRP A 77 9.75 5.14 0.15
N VAL A 78 10.08 4.25 1.07
CA VAL A 78 10.20 2.81 0.82
C VAL A 78 9.49 2.09 1.96
N ILE A 79 8.57 1.19 1.64
CA ILE A 79 7.92 0.28 2.59
C ILE A 79 8.29 -1.15 2.22
N LYS A 80 8.87 -1.89 3.17
CA LYS A 80 9.22 -3.31 3.01
C LYS A 80 8.10 -4.20 3.51
N LEU A 81 7.84 -5.30 2.79
CA LEU A 81 6.84 -6.31 3.13
C LEU A 81 7.55 -7.66 3.17
N SER A 82 7.56 -8.32 4.32
CA SER A 82 8.21 -9.63 4.48
C SER A 82 7.79 -10.29 5.80
N THR A 83 7.98 -11.60 5.88
CA THR A 83 7.84 -12.39 7.11
C THR A 83 9.03 -12.20 8.05
N GLU A 84 10.22 -11.98 7.50
CA GLU A 84 11.43 -11.66 8.24
C GLU A 84 11.48 -10.20 8.67
N GLU A 85 12.09 -9.92 9.82
CA GLU A 85 12.29 -8.56 10.30
C GLU A 85 13.14 -7.72 9.34
N GLN A 86 12.68 -6.49 9.10
CA GLN A 86 13.39 -5.51 8.27
C GLN A 86 13.48 -4.17 8.99
N PRO A 87 14.59 -3.43 8.83
CA PRO A 87 14.74 -2.11 9.43
C PRO A 87 13.83 -1.08 8.71
N GLY A 88 13.43 -0.05 9.46
CA GLY A 88 12.71 1.10 8.91
C GLY A 88 11.22 0.86 8.71
N ASN A 89 10.66 1.32 7.58
CA ASN A 89 9.25 1.14 7.27
C ASN A 89 9.02 -0.30 6.80
N TRP A 90 8.73 -1.20 7.72
CA TRP A 90 8.49 -2.60 7.44
C TRP A 90 7.11 -3.01 7.93
N ILE A 91 6.29 -3.62 7.07
CA ILE A 91 5.02 -4.24 7.47
C ILE A 91 5.25 -5.75 7.55
N PRO A 92 5.14 -6.36 8.75
CA PRO A 92 5.27 -7.81 8.91
C PRO A 92 4.09 -8.53 8.25
N LEU A 93 4.39 -9.61 7.52
CA LEU A 93 3.38 -10.46 6.89
C LEU A 93 2.91 -11.63 7.77
N GLY A 94 3.39 -11.70 9.02
CA GLY A 94 3.10 -12.79 9.95
C GLY A 94 3.65 -14.14 9.46
N ASP A 95 3.17 -15.23 10.04
CA ASP A 95 3.46 -16.59 9.57
C ASP A 95 2.24 -17.12 8.80
N GLN A 96 2.24 -16.90 7.48
CA GLN A 96 1.14 -17.19 6.58
C GLN A 96 1.67 -17.72 5.25
N THR A 97 0.81 -18.42 4.51
CA THR A 97 1.10 -18.92 3.17
C THR A 97 0.03 -18.46 2.17
N GLY A 98 0.36 -18.54 0.87
CA GLY A 98 -0.54 -18.12 -0.20
C GLY A 98 -0.24 -16.71 -0.71
N HIS A 99 -1.30 -15.96 -1.04
CA HIS A 99 -1.20 -14.61 -1.61
C HIS A 99 -1.83 -13.57 -0.68
N PHE A 100 -1.43 -12.32 -0.87
CA PHE A 100 -2.03 -11.17 -0.20
C PHE A 100 -2.18 -10.02 -1.18
N ARG A 101 -2.96 -9.01 -0.76
CA ARG A 101 -3.22 -7.81 -1.53
C ARG A 101 -2.59 -6.61 -0.84
N ILE A 102 -1.91 -5.78 -1.62
CA ILE A 102 -1.46 -4.46 -1.19
C ILE A 102 -2.57 -3.48 -1.54
N THR A 103 -2.96 -2.61 -0.61
CA THR A 103 -4.00 -1.60 -0.83
C THR A 103 -3.48 -0.23 -0.45
N LEU A 104 -3.52 0.68 -1.41
CA LEU A 104 -3.26 2.10 -1.27
C LEU A 104 -4.59 2.84 -1.26
N ARG A 105 -4.79 3.68 -0.24
CA ARG A 105 -5.99 4.51 -0.07
C ARG A 105 -5.55 5.96 -0.02
N CYS A 106 -6.18 6.80 -0.80
CA CYS A 106 -5.92 8.24 -0.85
C CYS A 106 -7.22 8.98 -0.54
N TYR A 107 -7.20 9.87 0.44
CA TYR A 107 -8.36 10.57 0.97
C TYR A 107 -8.27 12.06 0.68
N ASN A 108 -9.37 12.61 0.15
CA ASN A 108 -9.42 13.94 -0.45
C ASN A 108 -8.29 14.12 -1.48
N PRO A 109 -8.30 13.35 -2.58
CA PRO A 109 -7.39 13.55 -3.70
C PRO A 109 -7.61 14.93 -4.33
N LYS A 110 -6.53 15.58 -4.77
CA LYS A 110 -6.67 16.82 -5.56
C LYS A 110 -7.19 16.50 -6.96
N PRO A 111 -7.82 17.48 -7.66
CA PRO A 111 -8.37 17.28 -9.00
C PRO A 111 -7.38 16.65 -9.99
N SER A 112 -6.11 17.08 -9.94
CA SER A 112 -4.98 16.52 -10.70
C SER A 112 -4.87 14.99 -10.60
N MET A 113 -5.08 14.42 -9.41
CA MET A 113 -5.01 12.99 -9.16
C MET A 113 -6.29 12.25 -9.60
N ILE A 114 -7.45 12.91 -9.51
CA ILE A 114 -8.73 12.36 -9.95
C ILE A 114 -8.76 12.25 -11.48
N GLU A 115 -8.38 13.32 -12.17
CA GLU A 115 -8.35 13.41 -13.64
C GLU A 115 -7.33 12.45 -14.26
N ASN A 116 -6.20 12.23 -13.57
CA ASN A 116 -5.11 11.37 -14.01
C ASN A 116 -5.06 10.05 -13.24
N SER A 117 -6.18 9.53 -12.73
CA SER A 117 -6.14 8.35 -11.85
C SER A 117 -5.54 7.10 -12.51
N GLU A 118 -5.62 7.01 -13.85
CA GLU A 118 -5.04 5.91 -14.64
C GLU A 118 -3.56 6.12 -14.98
N SER A 119 -3.09 7.36 -14.99
CA SER A 119 -1.69 7.75 -15.25
C SER A 119 -0.97 8.25 -13.99
N ALA A 120 -1.61 8.11 -12.82
CA ALA A 120 -1.04 8.49 -11.55
C ALA A 120 0.27 7.73 -11.36
N ASN A 121 1.31 8.43 -10.91
CA ASN A 121 2.58 7.82 -10.54
C ASN A 121 2.37 6.99 -9.26
N LEU A 122 1.77 5.82 -9.43
CA LEU A 122 1.52 4.89 -8.36
C LEU A 122 2.82 4.28 -7.87
N PRO A 123 2.90 3.94 -6.57
CA PRO A 123 4.04 3.24 -6.04
C PRO A 123 4.33 1.94 -6.81
N GLN A 124 5.61 1.66 -7.01
CA GLN A 124 6.07 0.43 -7.65
C GLN A 124 6.23 -0.67 -6.61
N ILE A 125 5.88 -1.90 -6.96
CA ILE A 125 5.99 -3.08 -6.09
C ILE A 125 7.07 -3.98 -6.66
N ILE A 126 8.20 -4.06 -5.98
CA ILE A 126 9.39 -4.76 -6.46
C ILE A 126 9.62 -5.98 -5.58
N ARG A 127 9.72 -7.16 -6.20
CA ARG A 127 10.20 -8.37 -5.53
C ARG A 127 11.72 -8.32 -5.39
N GLU A 128 12.25 -8.67 -4.22
CA GLU A 128 13.68 -8.54 -3.92
C GLU A 128 14.47 -9.87 -3.98
N ASP A 129 13.79 -11.01 -4.24
CA ASP A 129 14.35 -12.37 -4.28
C ASP A 129 13.91 -13.19 -5.50
#